data_AF-A0AAV5F7S4-F1
#
_entry.id   AF-A0AAV5F7S4-F1
#
_cell.length_a   1.000
_cell.length_b   1.000
_cell.length_c   1.000
_cell.angle_alpha   90.00
_cell.angle_beta   90.00
_cell.angle_gamma   90.00
#
_symmetry.space_group_name_H-M   'P 1'
#
loop_
_entity.id
_entity.type
_entity.pdbx_description
1 polymer ?
#
loop_
_entity_poly.entity_id
_entity_poly.type
_entity_poly.pdbx_seq_one_letter_code
_entity_poly.pdbx_strand_id
1 'polypeptide(L)'
;MRRSPSPVLPLLGAVLIVAAATLPAASHAAWVKADVNKDGVVKQVAQFAVLVYGLAHRKEITYVDVVSGETQAAVGGGTNYKLIVVAAKADGETAQYECLVWGVPGSRSDTWKLHRFKKIHS
;
A
#
# COMPACT_ATOMS: atom_id res chain seq x y z
N MET A 1 -30.64 60.84 -52.16
CA MET A 1 -31.89 60.46 -51.48
C MET A 1 -31.57 59.53 -50.31
N ARG A 2 -32.06 59.90 -49.11
CA ARG A 2 -32.58 59.06 -48.01
C ARG A 2 -31.72 57.96 -47.33
N ARG A 3 -31.56 58.20 -46.01
CA ARG A 3 -31.90 57.37 -44.84
C ARG A 3 -30.79 56.52 -44.16
N SER A 4 -30.76 56.73 -42.84
CA SER A 4 -30.02 56.15 -41.70
C SER A 4 -30.42 54.68 -41.37
N PRO A 5 -30.26 54.16 -40.12
CA PRO A 5 -29.11 53.98 -39.21
C PRO A 5 -28.90 52.47 -38.84
N SER A 6 -27.91 52.16 -37.99
CA SER A 6 -27.52 50.84 -37.40
C SER A 6 -28.65 50.08 -36.62
N PRO A 7 -28.56 48.74 -36.41
CA PRO A 7 -28.17 48.19 -35.09
C PRO A 7 -27.39 46.82 -35.14
N VAL A 8 -26.34 46.55 -34.35
CA VAL A 8 -26.23 46.11 -32.92
C VAL A 8 -26.50 44.60 -32.65
N LEU A 9 -25.42 43.88 -32.24
CA LEU A 9 -25.29 42.68 -31.36
C LEU A 9 -25.80 41.29 -31.84
N PRO A 10 -25.46 40.13 -31.19
CA PRO A 10 -24.50 39.87 -30.09
C PRO A 10 -23.60 38.60 -30.21
N LEU A 11 -22.48 38.62 -29.47
CA LEU A 11 -22.02 37.57 -28.53
C LEU A 11 -22.11 36.08 -29.00
N LEU A 12 -21.04 35.54 -29.61
CA LEU A 12 -20.81 34.09 -29.58
C LEU A 12 -20.23 33.72 -28.20
N GLY A 13 -21.09 33.22 -27.32
CA GLY A 13 -20.70 32.65 -26.04
C GLY A 13 -19.83 31.41 -26.23
N ALA A 14 -18.62 31.44 -25.68
CA ALA A 14 -17.81 30.25 -25.51
C ALA A 14 -18.46 29.36 -24.44
N VAL A 15 -19.15 28.31 -24.87
CA VAL A 15 -19.63 27.26 -23.96
C VAL A 15 -18.41 26.43 -23.55
N LEU A 16 -17.82 26.76 -22.40
CA LEU A 16 -16.92 25.87 -21.69
C LEU A 16 -17.76 24.75 -21.08
N ILE A 17 -17.90 23.64 -21.80
CA ILE A 17 -18.41 22.40 -21.22
C ILE A 17 -17.32 21.89 -20.28
N VAL A 18 -17.45 22.19 -18.98
CA VAL A 18 -16.68 21.52 -17.94
C VAL A 18 -17.28 20.13 -17.79
N ALA A 19 -16.73 19.17 -18.54
CA ALA A 19 -16.94 17.76 -18.28
C ALA A 19 -16.20 17.40 -16.98
N ALA A 20 -16.90 17.51 -15.84
CA ALA A 20 -16.44 16.95 -14.58
C ALA A 20 -16.48 15.43 -14.72
N ALA A 21 -15.38 14.83 -15.18
CA ALA A 21 -15.23 13.38 -15.21
C ALA A 21 -15.34 12.87 -13.77
N THR A 22 -16.42 12.16 -13.46
CA THR A 22 -16.52 11.38 -12.22
C THR A 22 -15.58 10.19 -12.36
N LEU A 23 -14.30 10.39 -12.05
CA LEU A 23 -13.36 9.29 -11.91
C LEU A 23 -13.93 8.34 -10.85
N PRO A 24 -14.01 7.03 -11.13
CA PRO A 24 -14.34 6.05 -10.11
C PRO A 24 -13.38 6.25 -8.95
N ALA A 25 -13.90 6.49 -7.74
CA ALA A 25 -13.08 6.45 -6.55
C ALA A 25 -12.34 5.11 -6.55
N ALA A 26 -11.01 5.13 -6.45
CA ALA A 26 -10.22 3.91 -6.38
C ALA A 26 -10.72 3.08 -5.18
N SER A 27 -11.50 2.05 -5.45
CA SER A 27 -11.98 1.13 -4.43
C SER A 27 -10.79 0.26 -4.04
N HIS A 28 -10.25 0.53 -2.87
CA HIS A 28 -9.26 -0.36 -2.28
C HIS A 28 -9.95 -1.69 -1.97
N ALA A 29 -9.31 -2.81 -2.30
CA ALA A 29 -9.82 -4.12 -1.89
C ALA A 29 -9.98 -4.17 -0.36
N ALA A 30 -10.88 -5.00 0.15
CA ALA A 30 -10.99 -5.18 1.60
C ALA A 30 -9.76 -5.93 2.15
N TRP A 31 -9.38 -5.65 3.38
CA TRP A 31 -8.41 -6.47 4.12
C TRP A 31 -9.08 -7.79 4.53
N VAL A 32 -8.40 -8.90 4.28
CA VAL A 32 -8.87 -10.25 4.60
C VAL A 32 -7.88 -10.91 5.55
N LYS A 33 -8.39 -11.58 6.60
CA LYS A 33 -7.56 -12.33 7.53
C LYS A 33 -6.77 -13.42 6.80
N ALA A 34 -5.46 -13.48 7.07
CA ALA A 34 -4.58 -14.52 6.57
C ALA A 34 -4.45 -15.64 7.59
N ASP A 35 -4.42 -16.89 7.12
CA ASP A 35 -4.12 -18.05 7.97
C ASP A 35 -2.60 -18.22 8.07
N VAL A 36 -2.01 -17.63 9.11
CA VAL A 36 -0.56 -17.63 9.36
C VAL A 36 0.04 -19.02 9.56
N ASN A 37 -0.78 -20.02 9.89
CA ASN A 37 -0.31 -21.38 10.15
C ASN A 37 -0.19 -22.20 8.85
N LYS A 38 -1.08 -21.95 7.88
CA LYS A 38 -1.12 -22.70 6.61
C LYS A 38 -0.45 -21.96 5.46
N ASP A 39 -0.42 -20.64 5.50
CA ASP A 39 0.12 -19.83 4.42
C ASP A 39 1.65 -19.68 4.54
N GLY A 40 2.38 -20.49 3.78
CA GLY A 40 3.84 -20.42 3.70
C GLY A 40 4.36 -19.08 3.15
N VAL A 41 3.58 -18.39 2.31
CA VAL A 41 3.96 -17.08 1.78
C VAL A 41 3.91 -16.04 2.90
N VAL A 42 2.91 -16.08 3.78
CA VAL A 42 2.83 -15.16 4.93
C VAL A 42 4.05 -15.30 5.84
N LYS A 43 4.51 -16.53 6.11
CA LYS A 43 5.75 -16.76 6.88
C LYS A 43 6.99 -16.19 6.18
N GLN A 44 7.11 -16.41 4.87
CA GLN A 44 8.21 -15.83 4.07
C GLN A 44 8.20 -14.29 4.11
N VAL A 45 7.02 -13.67 4.03
CA VAL A 45 6.86 -12.22 4.12
C VAL A 45 7.26 -11.69 5.50
N ALA A 46 6.90 -12.40 6.57
CA ALA A 46 7.31 -12.04 7.92
C ALA A 46 8.85 -12.10 8.09
N GLN A 47 9.49 -13.17 7.60
CA GLN A 47 10.95 -13.32 7.61
C GLN A 47 11.63 -12.22 6.80
N PHE A 48 11.12 -11.93 5.60
CA PHE A 48 11.60 -10.83 4.76
C PHE A 48 11.54 -9.49 5.51
N ALA A 49 10.42 -9.19 6.17
CA ALA A 49 10.24 -7.93 6.88
C ALA A 49 11.30 -7.74 7.99
N VAL A 50 11.54 -8.77 8.80
CA VAL A 50 12.53 -8.70 9.89
C VAL A 50 13.95 -8.56 9.34
N LEU A 51 14.30 -9.37 8.33
CA LEU A 51 15.62 -9.32 7.69
C LEU A 51 15.91 -7.94 7.09
N VAL A 52 14.99 -7.40 6.27
CA VAL A 52 15.17 -6.10 5.63
C VAL A 52 15.24 -4.98 6.66
N TYR A 53 14.43 -5.03 7.72
CA TYR A 53 14.51 -4.05 8.79
C TYR A 53 15.88 -4.09 9.50
N GLY A 54 16.36 -5.28 9.85
CA GLY A 54 17.66 -5.49 10.47
C GLY A 54 18.81 -4.95 9.62
N LEU A 55 18.82 -5.29 8.32
CA LEU A 55 19.83 -4.80 7.37
C LEU A 55 19.77 -3.27 7.18
N ALA A 56 18.58 -2.71 6.97
CA ALA A 56 18.41 -1.28 6.71
C ALA A 56 18.79 -0.39 7.91
N HIS A 57 18.61 -0.89 9.13
CA HIS A 57 18.88 -0.13 10.36
C HIS A 57 20.13 -0.60 11.11
N ARG A 58 20.88 -1.56 10.54
CA ARG A 58 22.05 -2.21 11.18
C ARG A 58 21.73 -2.72 12.58
N LYS A 59 20.58 -3.38 12.72
CA LYS A 59 20.12 -3.97 13.98
C LYS A 59 20.25 -5.47 13.93
N GLU A 60 20.79 -6.05 14.99
CA GLU A 60 20.73 -7.48 15.24
C GLU A 60 19.32 -7.82 15.75
N ILE A 61 18.47 -8.20 14.81
CA ILE A 61 17.08 -8.60 15.05
C ILE A 61 16.77 -9.85 14.23
N THR A 62 16.20 -10.84 14.88
CA THR A 62 15.95 -12.16 14.28
C THR A 62 14.46 -12.48 14.32
N TYR A 63 13.94 -13.03 13.22
CA TYR A 63 12.56 -13.48 13.15
C TYR A 63 12.33 -14.64 14.14
N VAL A 64 11.25 -14.57 14.92
CA VAL A 64 10.83 -15.63 15.83
C VAL A 64 9.53 -16.26 15.33
N ASP A 65 8.49 -15.46 15.14
CA ASP A 65 7.17 -15.96 14.73
C ASP A 65 6.30 -14.89 14.06
N VAL A 66 5.19 -15.31 13.45
CA VAL A 66 4.12 -14.43 12.96
C VAL A 66 2.81 -14.75 13.69
N VAL A 67 2.31 -13.79 14.47
CA VAL A 67 1.16 -13.98 15.36
C VAL A 67 -0.16 -13.89 14.60
N SER A 68 -0.25 -12.92 13.68
CA SER A 68 -1.45 -12.69 12.89
C SER A 68 -1.12 -11.91 11.62
N GLY A 69 -2.02 -11.97 10.64
CA GLY A 69 -1.85 -11.29 9.38
C GLY A 69 -3.16 -10.96 8.69
N GLU A 70 -3.12 -9.92 7.87
CA GLU A 70 -4.16 -9.55 6.93
C GLU A 70 -3.52 -9.31 5.57
N THR A 71 -4.25 -9.64 4.51
CA THR A 71 -3.85 -9.42 3.13
C THR A 71 -4.88 -8.55 2.41
N GLN A 72 -4.42 -7.82 1.41
CA GLN A 72 -5.26 -6.98 0.57
C GLN A 72 -4.67 -6.95 -0.83
N ALA A 73 -5.52 -7.10 -1.86
CA ALA A 73 -5.08 -6.87 -3.23
C ALA A 73 -4.66 -5.40 -3.39
N ALA A 74 -3.43 -5.17 -3.85
CA ALA A 74 -2.89 -3.83 -3.96
C ALA A 74 -3.39 -3.14 -5.24
N VAL A 75 -3.61 -1.82 -5.16
CA VAL A 75 -3.93 -1.00 -6.33
C VAL A 75 -2.75 -1.04 -7.29
N GLY A 76 -3.00 -1.40 -8.55
CA GLY A 76 -1.94 -1.57 -9.56
C GLY A 76 -1.25 -2.94 -9.55
N GLY A 77 -1.75 -3.90 -8.75
CA GLY A 77 -1.30 -5.30 -8.76
C GLY A 77 -0.44 -5.69 -7.55
N GLY A 78 -0.35 -7.00 -7.33
CA GLY A 78 0.31 -7.59 -6.16
C GLY A 78 -0.58 -7.61 -4.91
N THR A 79 0.06 -7.84 -3.77
CA THR A 79 -0.60 -8.05 -2.49
C THR A 79 0.09 -7.24 -1.40
N ASN A 80 -0.70 -6.49 -0.64
CA ASN A 80 -0.28 -5.90 0.62
C ASN A 80 -0.46 -6.93 1.74
N TYR A 81 0.52 -7.01 2.63
CA TYR A 81 0.54 -7.86 3.80
C TYR A 81 0.71 -6.97 5.02
N LYS A 82 -0.27 -6.98 5.91
CA LYS A 82 -0.20 -6.34 7.22
C LYS A 82 -0.06 -7.43 8.27
N LEU A 83 1.12 -7.59 8.85
CA LEU A 83 1.41 -8.69 9.77
C LEU A 83 1.85 -8.19 11.14
N ILE A 84 1.52 -8.96 12.17
CA ILE A 84 2.09 -8.83 13.50
C ILE A 84 3.13 -9.93 13.68
N VAL A 85 4.40 -9.54 13.82
CA VAL A 85 5.53 -10.48 13.92
C VAL A 85 6.21 -10.38 15.29
N VAL A 86 6.72 -11.49 15.79
CA VAL A 86 7.61 -11.55 16.94
C VAL A 86 9.04 -11.57 16.43
N ALA A 87 9.89 -10.72 16.99
CA ALA A 87 11.31 -10.72 16.70
C ALA A 87 12.14 -10.56 17.97
N ALA A 88 13.29 -11.20 18.00
CA ALA A 88 14.25 -11.16 19.10
C ALA A 88 15.41 -10.22 18.76
N LYS A 89 15.85 -9.42 19.72
CA LYS A 89 17.11 -8.68 19.65
C LYS A 89 18.30 -9.59 20.01
N ALA A 90 19.52 -9.08 19.87
CA ALA A 90 20.76 -9.75 20.24
C ALA A 90 20.82 -10.22 21.71
N ASP A 91 20.19 -9.48 22.62
CA ASP A 91 20.11 -9.81 24.06
C ASP A 91 19.05 -10.89 24.37
N GLY A 92 18.34 -11.38 23.35
CA GLY A 92 17.25 -12.35 23.49
C GLY A 92 15.90 -11.74 23.85
N GLU A 93 15.80 -10.42 24.08
CA GLU A 93 14.52 -9.75 24.33
C GLU A 93 13.63 -9.88 23.08
N THR A 94 12.45 -10.47 23.26
CA THR A 94 11.44 -10.58 22.21
C THR A 94 10.44 -9.42 22.29
N ALA A 95 10.06 -8.88 21.14
CA ALA A 95 8.99 -7.90 21.02
C ALA A 95 8.10 -8.18 19.80
N GLN A 96 6.88 -7.66 19.83
CA GLN A 96 5.97 -7.68 18.69
C GLN A 96 6.11 -6.42 17.84
N TYR A 97 5.97 -6.58 16.53
CA TYR A 97 6.09 -5.53 15.54
C TYR A 97 4.95 -5.61 14.53
N GLU A 98 4.33 -4.48 14.23
CA GLU A 98 3.46 -4.33 13.07
C GLU A 98 4.35 -4.07 11.85
N CYS A 99 4.16 -4.86 10.80
CA CYS A 99 4.81 -4.64 9.52
C CYS A 99 3.80 -4.54 8.37
N LEU A 100 4.16 -3.72 7.38
CA LEU A 100 3.44 -3.58 6.12
C LEU A 100 4.39 -3.87 4.98
N VAL A 101 4.09 -4.90 4.20
CA VAL A 101 4.90 -5.34 3.06
C VAL A 101 4.04 -5.38 1.81
N TRP A 102 4.60 -5.01 0.66
CA TRP A 102 4.00 -5.26 -0.64
C TRP A 102 4.85 -6.27 -1.42
N GLY A 103 4.22 -7.12 -2.21
CA GLY A 103 4.91 -7.95 -3.20
C GLY A 103 3.97 -8.72 -4.11
N VAL A 104 4.56 -9.41 -5.08
CA VAL A 104 3.86 -10.28 -6.03
C VAL A 104 4.38 -11.71 -5.84
N PRO A 105 3.61 -12.61 -5.21
CA PRO A 105 4.04 -13.99 -4.99
C PRO A 105 4.45 -14.68 -6.29
N GLY A 106 5.64 -15.30 -6.29
CA GLY A 106 6.17 -16.01 -7.45
C GLY A 106 6.74 -15.13 -8.57
N SER A 107 6.66 -13.80 -8.46
CA SER A 107 7.27 -12.92 -9.46
C SER A 107 8.79 -12.92 -9.36
N ARG A 108 9.46 -12.89 -10.52
CA ARG A 108 10.90 -12.68 -10.66
C ARG A 108 11.25 -11.26 -11.10
N SER A 109 10.27 -10.51 -11.59
CA SER A 109 10.41 -9.13 -12.06
C SER A 109 10.07 -8.11 -10.98
N ASP A 110 9.24 -8.49 -10.01
CA ASP A 110 8.79 -7.61 -8.94
C ASP A 110 9.52 -7.93 -7.64
N THR A 111 10.16 -6.92 -7.06
CA THR A 111 10.81 -7.05 -5.76
C THR A 111 9.83 -6.75 -4.63
N TRP A 112 9.88 -7.57 -3.58
CA TRP A 112 9.20 -7.30 -2.31
C TRP A 112 9.66 -5.95 -1.72
N LYS A 113 8.74 -5.23 -1.06
CA LYS A 113 8.98 -3.90 -0.49
C LYS A 113 8.48 -3.85 0.95
N LEU A 114 9.37 -3.54 1.90
CA LEU A 114 9.00 -3.24 3.27
C LEU A 114 8.61 -1.76 3.39
N HIS A 115 7.32 -1.49 3.63
CA HIS A 115 6.80 -0.13 3.78
C HIS A 115 6.81 0.36 5.23
N ARG A 116 6.60 -0.54 6.20
CA ARG A 116 6.54 -0.19 7.62
C ARG A 116 7.05 -1.35 8.47
N PHE A 117 7.76 -1.00 9.55
CA PHE A 117 8.11 -1.92 10.63
C PHE A 117 8.13 -1.14 11.95
N LYS A 118 7.17 -1.39 12.84
CA LYS A 118 6.95 -0.60 14.08
C LYS A 118 6.71 -1.51 15.28
N LYS A 119 7.45 -1.31 16.38
CA LYS A 119 7.23 -2.02 17.65
C LYS A 119 5.83 -1.71 18.21
N ILE A 120 5.12 -2.73 18.67
CA ILE A 120 3.79 -2.62 19.28
C ILE A 120 4.02 -2.62 20.81
N HIS A 121 3.69 -1.51 21.46
CA HIS A 121 4.03 -1.16 22.85
C HIS A 121 5.50 -0.74 23.05
N SER A 122 5.67 0.49 23.53
CA SER A 122 6.93 1.09 23.98
C SER A 122 6.82 1.41 25.46
#